data_AF-A0A849QVW2-F1
#
_entry.id   AF-A0A849QVW2-F1
#
_cell.length_a   1.000
_cell.length_b   1.000
_cell.length_c   1.000
_cell.angle_alpha   90.00
_cell.angle_beta   90.00
_cell.angle_gamma   90.00
#
_symmetry.space_group_name_H-M   'P 1'
#
loop_
_entity.id
_entity.type
_entity.pdbx_description
1 polymer ?
#
loop_
_entity_poly.entity_id
_entity_poly.type
_entity_poly.pdbx_seq_one_letter_code
_entity_poly.pdbx_strand_id
1 'polypeptide(L)' 'MSTQTLEQKFEMLPSELQKEAADFIDFLLTRKSSKQKKKPKLDWIGGLKEYRSQYTSLELQEKALEWRD' A
#
# COMPACT_ATOMS: atom_id res chain seq x y z
N MET A 1 -4.81 38.79 2.85
CA MET A 1 -4.10 37.59 2.38
C MET A 1 -4.68 37.21 1.03
N SER A 2 -4.04 37.65 -0.05
CA SER A 2 -4.60 37.53 -1.41
C SER A 2 -4.66 36.05 -1.81
N THR A 3 -5.87 35.51 -1.88
CA THR A 3 -6.18 34.19 -2.44
C THR A 3 -6.03 34.27 -3.96
N GLN A 4 -4.80 34.22 -4.45
CA GLN A 4 -4.57 33.95 -5.87
C GLN A 4 -5.15 32.57 -6.18
N THR A 5 -6.13 32.52 -7.08
CA THR A 5 -6.81 31.29 -7.50
C THR A 5 -5.79 30.33 -8.09
N LEU A 6 -5.95 29.02 -7.83
CA LEU A 6 -5.05 27.97 -8.31
C LEU A 6 -4.81 28.06 -9.83
N GLU A 7 -5.85 28.50 -10.54
CA GLU A 7 -5.93 28.69 -11.99
C GLU A 7 -4.91 29.72 -12.49
N GLN A 8 -4.80 30.88 -11.83
CA GLN A 8 -3.83 31.92 -12.22
C GLN A 8 -2.38 31.45 -12.03
N LYS A 9 -2.13 30.68 -10.97
CA LYS A 9 -0.79 30.10 -10.74
C LYS A 9 -0.48 29.01 -11.76
N PHE A 10 -1.49 28.31 -12.25
CA PHE A 10 -1.35 27.30 -13.30
C PHE A 10 -1.05 27.94 -14.66
N GLU A 11 -1.73 29.04 -15.00
CA GLU A 11 -1.49 29.79 -16.23
C GLU A 11 -0.12 30.50 -16.26
N MET A 12 0.43 30.89 -15.11
CA MET A 12 1.78 31.47 -15.02
C MET A 12 2.91 30.43 -15.14
N LEU A 13 2.60 29.13 -15.10
CA LEU A 13 3.60 28.08 -15.23
C LEU A 13 4.00 27.87 -16.70
N PRO A 14 5.30 27.64 -16.98
CA PRO A 14 5.75 27.09 -18.26
C PRO A 14 5.02 25.78 -18.60
N SER A 15 4.76 25.52 -19.88
CA SER A 15 3.99 24.35 -20.34
C SER A 15 4.53 23.00 -19.84
N GLU A 16 5.83 22.91 -19.57
CA GLU A 16 6.47 21.73 -19.00
C GLU A 16 6.00 21.44 -17.57
N LEU A 17 5.91 22.48 -16.73
CA LEU A 17 5.49 22.38 -15.34
C LEU A 17 3.97 22.28 -15.19
N GLN A 18 3.19 22.77 -16.17
CA GLN A 18 1.74 22.56 -16.20
C GLN A 18 1.40 21.06 -16.29
N LYS A 19 2.18 20.31 -17.08
CA LYS A 19 1.98 18.86 -17.23
C LYS A 19 2.28 18.12 -15.93
N GLU A 20 3.35 18.49 -15.24
CA GLU A 20 3.71 17.92 -13.94
C GLU A 20 2.68 18.27 -12.86
N ALA A 21 2.16 19.51 -12.86
CA ALA A 21 1.11 19.92 -11.94
C ALA A 21 -0.21 19.16 -12.20
N ALA A 22 -0.57 18.92 -13.46
CA ALA A 22 -1.73 18.09 -13.81
C ALA A 22 -1.57 16.64 -13.31
N ASP A 23 -0.43 16.02 -13.58
CA ASP A 23 -0.10 14.67 -13.11
C ASP A 23 -0.15 14.57 -11.57
N PHE A 24 0.36 15.59 -10.88
CA PHE A 24 0.30 15.67 -9.42
C PHE A 24 -1.14 15.80 -8.90
N ILE A 25 -2.00 16.54 -9.58
CA ILE A 25 -3.43 16.65 -9.23
C ILE A 25 -4.12 15.29 -9.40
N ASP A 26 -3.89 14.60 -10.53
CA ASP A 26 -4.39 13.25 -10.78
C ASP A 26 -3.90 12.23 -9.73
N PHE A 27 -2.62 12.32 -9.36
CA PHE A 27 -2.06 11.54 -8.27
C PHE A 27 -2.76 11.81 -6.94
N LEU A 28 -3.01 13.07 -6.59
CA LEU A 28 -3.70 13.42 -5.34
C LEU A 28 -5.16 12.92 -5.31
N LEU A 29 -5.87 13.01 -6.44
CA LEU A 29 -7.22 12.47 -6.60
C LEU A 29 -7.24 10.95 -6.42
N THR A 30 -6.31 10.25 -7.06
CA THR A 30 -6.18 8.79 -6.98
C THR A 30 -5.73 8.32 -5.60
N ARG A 31 -4.81 9.05 -4.97
CA ARG A 31 -4.28 8.76 -3.63
C ARG A 31 -5.33 8.88 -2.53
N LYS A 32 -6.31 9.78 -2.68
CA LYS A 32 -7.41 9.91 -1.73
C LYS A 32 -8.33 8.68 -1.77
N SER A 33 -8.57 8.14 -2.96
CA SER A 33 -9.37 6.92 -3.18
C SER A 33 -8.66 5.64 -2.72
N SER A 34 -7.32 5.62 -2.76
CA SER A 34 -6.50 4.47 -2.36
C SER A 34 -6.42 4.23 -0.84
N LYS A 35 -6.85 5.18 0.00
CA LYS A 35 -6.62 5.13 1.45
C LYS A 35 -7.85 4.72 2.26
N GLN A 36 -8.21 3.46 2.12
CA GLN A 36 -8.34 2.64 3.31
C GLN A 36 -7.33 1.51 3.17
N LYS A 37 -6.09 1.75 3.61
CA LYS A 37 -5.16 0.65 3.92
C LYS A 37 -5.84 -0.18 4.99
N LYS A 38 -6.59 -1.22 4.59
CA LYS A 38 -7.16 -2.18 5.52
C LYS A 38 -6.00 -2.70 6.36
N LYS A 39 -6.15 -2.66 7.69
CA LYS A 39 -5.17 -3.25 8.59
C LYS A 39 -4.93 -4.69 8.12
N PRO A 40 -3.68 -5.16 8.04
CA PRO A 40 -3.43 -6.57 7.74
C PRO A 40 -4.20 -7.39 8.77
N LYS A 41 -5.02 -8.34 8.30
CA LYS A 41 -5.92 -9.07 9.20
C LYS A 41 -5.18 -10.03 10.14
N LEU A 42 -4.01 -10.51 9.71
CA LEU A 42 -3.16 -11.40 10.48
C LEU A 42 -3.88 -12.67 10.99
N ASP A 43 -4.94 -13.11 10.30
CA ASP A 43 -5.78 -14.26 10.70
C ASP A 43 -4.99 -15.58 10.80
N TRP A 44 -3.83 -15.65 10.15
CA TRP A 44 -2.94 -16.80 10.19
C TRP A 44 -2.09 -16.89 11.48
N ILE A 45 -1.99 -15.81 12.25
CA ILE A 45 -1.20 -15.81 13.49
C ILE A 45 -1.81 -16.78 14.49
N GLY A 46 -1.03 -17.79 14.90
CA GLY A 46 -1.46 -18.79 15.85
C GLY A 46 -2.28 -19.94 15.25
N GLY A 47 -2.42 -20.02 13.92
CA GLY A 47 -3.14 -21.12 13.25
C GLY A 47 -2.57 -22.52 13.50
N LEU A 48 -1.32 -22.62 13.97
CA LEU A 48 -0.65 -23.88 14.31
C LEU A 48 -0.63 -24.20 15.81
N LYS A 49 -1.37 -23.44 16.63
CA LYS A 49 -1.32 -23.58 18.10
C LYS A 49 -1.76 -24.97 18.58
N GLU A 50 -2.74 -25.57 17.91
CA GLU A 50 -3.29 -26.89 18.23
C GLU A 50 -2.29 -28.02 17.94
N TYR A 51 -1.37 -27.78 17.00
CA TYR A 51 -0.36 -28.73 16.54
C TYR A 51 0.94 -28.68 17.36
N ARG A 52 1.04 -27.77 18.34
CA ARG A 52 2.27 -27.55 19.13
C ARG A 52 2.73 -28.79 19.90
N SER A 53 1.79 -29.65 20.29
CA SER A 53 2.09 -30.92 21.00
C SER A 53 2.31 -32.09 20.04
N GLN A 54 1.98 -31.93 18.75
CA GLN A 54 2.03 -32.98 17.75
C GLN A 54 3.28 -32.87 16.86
N TYR A 55 3.77 -31.66 16.64
CA TYR A 55 4.93 -31.41 15.80
C TYR A 55 5.94 -30.52 16.49
N THR A 56 7.21 -30.90 16.36
CA THR A 56 8.31 -30.01 16.70
C THR A 56 8.50 -28.95 15.62
N SER A 57 9.21 -27.87 15.95
CA SER A 57 9.51 -26.80 14.98
C SER A 57 10.31 -27.31 13.77
N LEU A 58 11.09 -28.37 13.94
CA LEU A 58 11.90 -28.97 12.88
C LEU A 58 11.04 -29.78 11.90
N GLU A 59 10.10 -30.59 12.41
CA GLU A 59 9.18 -31.37 11.57
C GLU A 59 8.25 -30.47 10.73
N LEU A 60 7.80 -29.35 11.30
CA LEU A 60 7.03 -28.36 10.54
C LEU A 60 7.86 -27.72 9.42
N GLN A 61 9.16 -27.52 9.64
CA GLN A 61 10.06 -26.98 8.63
C GLN A 61 10.30 -28.00 7.51
N GLU A 62 10.48 -29.28 7.82
CA GLU A 62 10.62 -30.33 6.80
C GLU A 62 9.35 -30.45 5.96
N LYS A 63 8.18 -30.48 6.59
CA LYS A 63 6.87 -30.48 5.90
C LYS A 63 6.68 -29.27 4.99
N ALA A 64 7.12 -28.09 5.43
CA ALA A 64 7.03 -26.87 4.63
C ALA A 64 7.94 -26.92 3.39
N LEU A 65 9.09 -27.60 3.46
CA LEU A 65 9.96 -27.83 2.30
C LEU A 65 9.31 -28.84 1.34
N GLU A 66 8.75 -29.93 1.87
CA GLU A 66 8.02 -30.93 1.07
C GLU A 66 6.83 -30.34 0.29
N TRP A 67 6.13 -29.34 0.84
CA TRP A 67 5.00 -28.69 0.16
C TRP A 67 5.38 -27.61 -0.85
N ARG A 68 6.66 -27.20 -0.87
CA ARG A 68 7.14 -26.14 -1.78
C ARG A 68 7.62 -26.69 -3.11
N ASP A 69 8.02 -27.96 -3.14
CA ASP A 69 8.27 -28.75 -4.33
C ASP A 69 6.95 -29.25 -4.97
#